data_AF-A0A8H3CGW1-F1
#
_entry.id   AF-A0A8H3CGW1-F1
#
_cell.length_a   1.000
_cell.length_b   1.000
_cell.length_c   1.000
_cell.angle_alpha   90.00
_cell.angle_beta   90.00
_cell.angle_gamma   90.00
#
_symmetry.space_group_name_H-M   'P 1'
#
loop_
_entity.id
_entity.type
_entity.pdbx_description
1 polymer ?
#
loop_
_entity_poly.entity_id
_entity_poly.type
_entity_poly.pdbx_seq_one_letter_code
_entity_poly.pdbx_strand_id
1 'polypeptide(L)'
;MDVIPKHNKSYEGKDYWDERYQSEEGRQPFDWFKSYKDIKEVLEVYIPRRNVRILMLGCGNSTLSEDMYQDGYQNIVNIDFSPVVIQHMRSLYPHMEWLEMDIRDLKFEAETFDILIDKGTMDAMLTGTLDVWNPSREIVENCEAEVREAVRLRFAARREVHISHIRATAFSTSLSHSY
;
A
#
# COMPACT_ATOMS: atom_id res chain seq x y z
N MET A 1 -4.39 11.26 21.91
CA MET A 1 -2.95 11.23 22.24
C MET A 1 -2.27 10.67 21.02
N ASP A 2 -1.36 11.42 20.40
CA ASP A 2 -0.62 10.95 19.24
C ASP A 2 0.21 9.73 19.62
N VAL A 3 -0.14 8.57 19.04
CA VAL A 3 0.54 7.29 19.31
C VAL A 3 1.71 7.15 18.34
N ILE A 4 2.66 8.07 18.44
CA ILE A 4 3.95 7.94 17.75
C ILE A 4 4.82 7.01 18.61
N PRO A 5 5.36 5.90 18.08
CA PRO A 5 6.21 5.00 18.84
C PRO A 5 7.47 5.73 19.27
N LYS A 6 8.02 5.31 20.41
CA LYS A 6 9.28 5.88 20.93
C LYS A 6 10.49 5.58 20.04
N HIS A 7 10.40 4.55 19.19
CA HIS A 7 11.44 4.15 18.25
C HIS A 7 10.86 3.88 16.86
N ASN A 8 11.44 4.50 15.84
CA ASN A 8 11.00 4.38 14.45
C ASN A 8 11.04 2.93 13.92
N LYS A 9 11.92 2.07 14.46
CA LYS A 9 12.00 0.65 14.10
C LYS A 9 10.71 -0.14 14.40
N SER A 10 9.87 0.34 15.33
CA SER A 10 8.62 -0.34 15.67
C SER A 10 7.63 -0.43 14.52
N TYR A 11 7.68 0.50 13.55
CA TYR A 11 6.80 0.47 12.38
C TYR A 11 7.04 -0.72 11.43
N GLU A 12 8.16 -1.45 11.58
CA GLU A 12 8.44 -2.65 10.78
C GLU A 12 7.68 -3.89 11.29
N GLY A 13 7.22 -3.85 12.56
CA GLY A 13 6.70 -5.02 13.26
C GLY A 13 5.19 -5.13 13.19
N LYS A 14 4.70 -6.33 12.84
CA LYS A 14 3.27 -6.68 12.89
C LYS A 14 2.63 -6.37 14.25
N ASP A 15 3.34 -6.68 15.34
CA ASP A 15 2.83 -6.48 16.71
C ASP A 15 2.53 -5.00 17.02
N TYR A 16 3.37 -4.07 16.55
CA TYR A 16 3.14 -2.64 16.72
C TYR A 16 1.85 -2.19 16.00
N TRP A 17 1.67 -2.64 14.76
CA TRP A 17 0.48 -2.29 13.98
C TRP A 17 -0.78 -2.93 14.55
N ASP A 18 -0.73 -4.20 14.96
CA ASP A 18 -1.84 -4.87 15.64
C ASP A 18 -2.26 -4.10 16.91
N GLU A 19 -1.31 -3.73 17.78
CA GLU A 19 -1.59 -2.93 18.98
C GLU A 19 -2.18 -1.57 18.65
N ARG A 20 -1.63 -0.90 17.62
CA ARG A 20 -2.13 0.40 17.16
C ARG A 20 -3.58 0.29 16.71
N TYR A 21 -3.88 -0.66 15.81
CA TYR A 21 -5.22 -0.83 15.25
C TYR A 21 -6.24 -1.22 16.32
N GLN A 22 -5.86 -2.06 17.30
CA GLN A 22 -6.70 -2.33 18.47
C GLN A 22 -6.98 -1.06 19.28
N SER A 23 -5.99 -0.19 19.45
CA SER A 23 -6.15 1.08 20.18
C SER A 23 -6.98 2.12 19.43
N GLU A 24 -7.11 1.97 18.11
CA GLU A 24 -7.91 2.82 17.21
C GLU A 24 -9.29 2.24 16.90
N GLU A 25 -9.63 1.06 17.43
CA GLU A 25 -10.92 0.42 17.23
C GLU A 25 -12.06 1.34 17.74
N GLY A 26 -12.98 1.70 16.83
CA GLY A 26 -14.07 2.65 17.11
C GLY A 26 -13.72 4.13 16.96
N ARG A 27 -12.50 4.47 16.49
CA ARG A 27 -12.12 5.84 16.12
C ARG A 27 -12.27 6.07 14.61
N GLN A 28 -12.25 7.34 14.22
CA GLN A 28 -12.31 7.73 12.80
C GLN A 28 -11.10 7.15 12.04
N PRO A 29 -11.27 6.70 10.78
CA PRO A 29 -10.18 6.27 9.91
C PRO A 29 -9.02 7.27 9.90
N PHE A 30 -7.79 6.77 9.87
CA PHE A 30 -6.59 7.61 9.91
C PHE A 30 -5.82 7.54 8.59
N ASP A 31 -5.80 8.66 7.86
CA ASP A 31 -4.95 8.82 6.68
C ASP A 31 -3.61 9.46 7.08
N TRP A 32 -2.55 8.66 7.03
CA TRP A 32 -1.20 9.11 7.38
C TRP A 32 -0.63 10.24 6.49
N PHE A 33 -1.16 10.46 5.28
CA PHE A 33 -0.60 11.43 4.34
C PHE A 33 -1.63 12.32 3.65
N LYS A 34 -2.32 11.78 2.65
CA LYS A 34 -3.27 12.49 1.81
C LYS A 34 -4.54 11.68 1.68
N SER A 35 -5.68 12.38 1.77
CA SER A 35 -6.98 11.79 1.48
C SER A 35 -7.13 11.56 -0.02
N TYR A 36 -8.10 10.74 -0.43
CA TYR A 36 -8.41 10.58 -1.86
C TYR A 36 -8.63 11.93 -2.56
N LYS A 37 -9.32 12.87 -1.90
CA LYS A 37 -9.61 14.20 -2.44
C LYS A 37 -8.33 14.97 -2.83
N ASP A 38 -7.24 14.79 -2.09
CA ASP A 38 -5.98 15.51 -2.32
C ASP A 38 -5.16 14.94 -3.49
N ILE A 39 -5.45 13.70 -3.90
CA ILE A 39 -4.72 12.99 -4.96
C ILE A 39 -5.61 12.57 -6.13
N LYS A 40 -6.93 12.84 -6.07
CA LYS A 40 -7.90 12.43 -7.09
C LYS A 40 -7.47 12.83 -8.49
N GLU A 41 -7.17 14.10 -8.72
CA GLU A 41 -6.77 14.60 -10.05
C GLU A 41 -5.52 13.87 -10.57
N VAL A 42 -4.58 13.56 -9.69
CA VAL A 42 -3.37 12.81 -10.03
C VAL A 42 -3.71 11.36 -10.37
N LEU A 43 -4.54 10.71 -9.55
CA LEU A 43 -5.00 9.34 -9.78
C LEU A 43 -5.79 9.24 -11.09
N GLU A 44 -6.62 10.22 -11.44
CA GLU A 44 -7.39 10.22 -12.69
C GLU A 44 -6.50 10.35 -13.93
N VAL A 45 -5.37 11.05 -13.83
CA VAL A 45 -4.38 11.12 -14.91
C VAL A 45 -3.71 9.77 -15.12
N TYR A 46 -3.39 9.05 -14.05
CA TYR A 46 -2.67 7.77 -14.14
C TYR A 46 -3.58 6.54 -14.29
N ILE A 47 -4.82 6.64 -13.82
CA ILE A 47 -5.84 5.58 -13.81
C ILE A 47 -7.13 6.12 -14.44
N PRO A 48 -7.11 6.54 -15.72
CA PRO A 48 -8.28 7.16 -16.35
C PRO A 48 -9.46 6.20 -16.52
N ARG A 49 -9.19 4.88 -16.52
CA ARG A 49 -10.22 3.83 -16.65
C ARG A 49 -10.64 3.35 -15.27
N ARG A 50 -11.94 3.35 -15.00
CA ARG A 50 -12.52 2.86 -13.73
C ARG A 50 -12.61 1.34 -13.64
N ASN A 51 -12.81 0.67 -14.77
CA ASN A 51 -12.81 -0.79 -14.86
C ASN A 51 -11.38 -1.33 -15.02
N VAL A 52 -10.57 -1.15 -13.99
CA VAL A 52 -9.21 -1.72 -13.87
C VAL A 52 -9.11 -2.45 -12.55
N ARG A 53 -8.29 -3.51 -12.50
CA ARG A 53 -8.07 -4.26 -11.26
C ARG A 53 -6.92 -3.65 -10.45
N ILE A 54 -7.22 -3.19 -9.24
CA ILE A 54 -6.31 -2.45 -8.37
C ILE A 54 -5.96 -3.29 -7.15
N LEU A 55 -4.68 -3.33 -6.78
CA LEU A 55 -4.22 -3.86 -5.50
C LEU A 55 -3.72 -2.70 -4.62
N MET A 56 -4.29 -2.57 -3.42
CA MET A 56 -3.82 -1.65 -2.39
C MET A 56 -2.85 -2.38 -1.47
N LEU A 57 -1.56 -2.05 -1.56
CA LEU A 57 -0.49 -2.60 -0.74
C LEU A 57 -0.48 -1.90 0.62
N GLY A 58 -0.44 -2.69 1.71
CA GLY A 58 -0.46 -2.19 3.09
C GLY A 58 -1.57 -1.16 3.33
N CYS A 59 -2.83 -1.58 3.14
CA CYS A 59 -3.96 -0.67 3.10
C CYS A 59 -4.22 0.06 4.43
N GLY A 60 -3.82 -0.54 5.57
CA GLY A 60 -4.14 -0.05 6.90
C GLY A 60 -5.62 0.25 7.07
N ASN A 61 -5.93 1.26 7.89
CA ASN A 61 -7.28 1.78 8.13
C ASN A 61 -7.60 3.04 7.31
N SER A 62 -6.94 3.22 6.17
CA SER A 62 -7.13 4.37 5.27
C SER A 62 -8.48 4.30 4.55
N THR A 63 -9.15 5.43 4.35
CA THR A 63 -10.37 5.48 3.51
C THR A 63 -10.07 5.58 2.02
N LEU A 64 -8.79 5.67 1.61
CA LEU A 64 -8.41 5.87 0.21
C LEU A 64 -9.11 4.89 -0.74
N SER A 65 -9.07 3.59 -0.42
CA SER A 65 -9.65 2.57 -1.29
C SER A 65 -11.18 2.61 -1.32
N GLU A 66 -11.83 2.93 -0.19
CA GLU A 66 -13.28 3.15 -0.13
C GLU A 66 -13.69 4.39 -0.94
N ASP A 67 -12.99 5.52 -0.78
CA ASP A 67 -13.28 6.74 -1.51
C ASP A 67 -13.09 6.55 -3.03
N MET A 68 -12.07 5.79 -3.43
CA MET A 68 -11.89 5.36 -4.82
C MET A 68 -13.04 4.46 -5.30
N TYR A 69 -13.50 3.53 -4.46
CA TYR A 69 -14.61 2.63 -4.79
C TYR A 69 -15.89 3.42 -5.05
N GLN A 70 -16.21 4.39 -4.19
CA GLN A 70 -17.34 5.30 -4.35
C GLN A 70 -17.22 6.19 -5.62
N ASP A 71 -16.00 6.48 -6.07
CA ASP A 71 -15.72 7.22 -7.31
C ASP A 71 -15.66 6.32 -8.58
N GLY A 72 -16.05 5.04 -8.44
CA GLY A 72 -16.29 4.11 -9.54
C GLY A 72 -15.21 3.06 -9.78
N TYR A 73 -14.10 3.08 -9.03
CA TYR A 73 -13.08 2.02 -9.09
C TYR A 73 -13.53 0.80 -8.29
N GLN A 74 -14.40 -0.03 -8.86
CA GLN A 74 -15.08 -1.09 -8.09
C GLN A 74 -14.29 -2.41 -8.00
N ASN A 75 -13.17 -2.54 -8.72
CA ASN A 75 -12.35 -3.75 -8.70
C ASN A 75 -11.05 -3.51 -7.91
N ILE A 76 -11.20 -3.35 -6.60
CA ILE A 76 -10.10 -3.09 -5.66
C ILE A 76 -9.95 -4.25 -4.68
N VAL A 77 -8.72 -4.75 -4.55
CA VAL A 77 -8.31 -5.70 -3.52
C VAL A 77 -7.41 -4.99 -2.53
N ASN A 78 -7.72 -5.09 -1.24
CA ASN A 78 -6.94 -4.47 -0.16
C ASN A 78 -6.18 -5.52 0.61
N ILE A 79 -4.89 -5.30 0.84
CA ILE A 79 -4.08 -6.22 1.63
C ILE A 79 -3.31 -5.51 2.73
N ASP A 80 -3.11 -6.22 3.84
CA ASP A 80 -2.30 -5.80 4.96
C ASP A 80 -1.82 -7.03 5.73
N PHE A 81 -0.63 -6.98 6.30
CA PHE A 81 -0.11 -8.08 7.13
C PHE A 81 -0.79 -8.17 8.51
N SER A 82 -1.57 -7.16 8.90
CA SER A 82 -2.27 -7.10 10.18
C SER A 82 -3.66 -7.71 10.06
N PRO A 83 -3.94 -8.87 10.69
CA PRO A 83 -5.28 -9.43 10.71
C PRO A 83 -6.28 -8.51 11.43
N VAL A 84 -5.81 -7.71 12.38
CA VAL A 84 -6.65 -6.77 13.14
C VAL A 84 -7.28 -5.75 12.19
N VAL A 85 -6.47 -5.07 11.39
CA VAL A 85 -6.99 -4.04 10.49
C VAL A 85 -7.84 -4.63 9.37
N ILE A 86 -7.45 -5.80 8.86
CA ILE A 86 -8.23 -6.50 7.82
C ILE A 86 -9.61 -6.88 8.35
N GLN A 87 -9.71 -7.40 9.57
CA GLN A 87 -11.00 -7.71 10.18
C GLN A 87 -11.84 -6.45 10.42
N HIS A 88 -11.21 -5.39 10.92
CA HIS A 88 -11.87 -4.11 11.17
C HIS A 88 -12.44 -3.50 9.87
N MET A 89 -11.61 -3.36 8.84
CA MET A 89 -12.01 -2.76 7.57
C MET A 89 -13.03 -3.61 6.81
N ARG A 90 -12.93 -4.94 6.89
CA ARG A 90 -13.96 -5.84 6.35
C ARG A 90 -15.31 -5.65 7.04
N SER A 91 -15.32 -5.34 8.34
CA SER A 91 -16.57 -5.07 9.07
C SER A 91 -17.22 -3.74 8.66
N LEU A 92 -16.39 -2.72 8.36
CA LEU A 92 -16.86 -1.40 7.92
C LEU A 92 -17.31 -1.39 6.46
N TYR A 93 -16.56 -2.08 5.59
CA TYR A 93 -16.75 -2.08 4.14
C TYR A 93 -16.86 -3.51 3.61
N PRO A 94 -17.93 -4.25 3.96
CA PRO A 94 -18.09 -5.67 3.63
C PRO A 94 -18.31 -5.95 2.14
N HIS A 95 -18.53 -4.90 1.35
CA HIS A 95 -18.73 -4.97 -0.09
C HIS A 95 -17.41 -4.92 -0.88
N MET A 96 -16.28 -4.66 -0.22
CA MET A 96 -14.94 -4.65 -0.79
C MET A 96 -14.14 -5.90 -0.39
N GLU A 97 -13.07 -6.19 -1.13
CA GLU A 97 -12.19 -7.32 -0.87
C GLU A 97 -11.03 -6.91 0.06
N TRP A 98 -10.86 -7.65 1.17
CA TRP A 98 -9.84 -7.43 2.20
C TRP A 98 -9.14 -8.74 2.55
N LEU A 99 -7.83 -8.83 2.36
CA LEU A 99 -7.06 -10.07 2.60
C LEU A 99 -5.86 -9.80 3.51
N GLU A 100 -5.65 -10.69 4.47
CA GLU A 100 -4.42 -10.71 5.26
C GLU A 100 -3.29 -11.25 4.38
N MET A 101 -2.27 -10.43 4.11
CA MET A 101 -1.15 -10.81 3.25
C MET A 101 0.07 -9.95 3.50
N ASP A 102 1.25 -10.56 3.48
CA ASP A 102 2.53 -9.86 3.51
C ASP A 102 2.90 -9.41 2.10
N ILE A 103 3.23 -8.13 1.94
CA ILE A 103 3.61 -7.53 0.65
C ILE A 103 4.89 -8.14 0.04
N ARG A 104 5.72 -8.80 0.86
CA ARG A 104 6.95 -9.48 0.44
C ARG A 104 6.69 -10.88 -0.12
N ASP A 105 5.47 -11.39 0.02
CA ASP A 105 5.09 -12.76 -0.37
C ASP A 105 3.61 -12.82 -0.81
N LEU A 106 3.32 -12.22 -1.98
CA LEU A 106 1.97 -12.05 -2.49
C LEU A 106 1.42 -13.34 -3.11
N LYS A 107 0.27 -13.81 -2.62
CA LYS A 107 -0.35 -15.08 -3.03
C LYS A 107 -1.28 -14.95 -4.24
N PHE A 108 -0.89 -14.14 -5.20
CA PHE A 108 -1.61 -13.97 -6.47
C PHE A 108 -0.80 -14.52 -7.64
N GLU A 109 -1.50 -14.90 -8.70
CA GLU A 109 -0.86 -15.27 -9.97
C GLU A 109 -0.17 -14.06 -10.61
N ALA A 110 0.87 -14.33 -11.41
CA ALA A 110 1.54 -13.27 -12.15
C ALA A 110 0.55 -12.54 -13.08
N GLU A 111 0.82 -11.26 -13.36
CA GLU A 111 0.03 -10.45 -14.29
C GLU A 111 -1.48 -10.40 -13.95
N THR A 112 -1.83 -10.38 -12.67
CA THR A 112 -3.22 -10.37 -12.21
C THR A 112 -3.80 -8.96 -12.07
N PHE A 113 -2.95 -7.96 -11.83
CA PHE A 113 -3.37 -6.61 -11.50
C PHE A 113 -2.97 -5.60 -12.57
N ASP A 114 -3.82 -4.59 -12.71
CA ASP A 114 -3.61 -3.50 -13.65
C ASP A 114 -2.82 -2.37 -13.02
N ILE A 115 -3.08 -2.09 -11.74
CA ILE A 115 -2.44 -1.03 -10.96
C ILE A 115 -2.17 -1.57 -9.56
N LEU A 116 -0.99 -1.28 -9.05
CA LEU A 116 -0.65 -1.44 -7.63
C LEU A 116 -0.48 -0.04 -7.04
N ILE A 117 -1.09 0.18 -5.88
CA ILE A 117 -0.99 1.43 -5.12
C ILE A 117 -0.36 1.10 -3.78
N ASP A 118 0.79 1.71 -3.52
CA ASP A 118 1.40 1.77 -2.19
C ASP A 118 1.27 3.22 -1.68
N LYS A 119 0.67 3.37 -0.50
CA LYS A 119 0.59 4.65 0.21
C LYS A 119 1.30 4.55 1.57
N GLY A 120 2.62 4.66 1.51
CA GLY A 120 3.53 4.75 2.65
C GLY A 120 3.79 3.45 3.41
N THR A 121 3.53 2.31 2.77
CA THR A 121 3.95 0.99 3.26
C THR A 121 5.45 0.80 3.10
N MET A 122 6.04 1.19 1.96
CA MET A 122 7.50 1.24 1.82
C MET A 122 8.13 2.19 2.85
N ASP A 123 7.49 3.34 3.11
CA ASP A 123 7.96 4.28 4.14
C ASP A 123 8.03 3.60 5.52
N ALA A 124 7.05 2.77 5.87
CA ALA A 124 7.01 1.99 7.11
C ALA A 124 8.14 0.95 7.22
N MET A 125 8.59 0.36 6.10
CA MET A 125 9.73 -0.55 6.10
C MET A 125 11.08 0.17 6.19
N LEU A 126 11.16 1.41 5.71
CA LEU A 126 12.38 2.22 5.73
C LEU A 126 12.63 2.92 7.08
N THR A 127 11.65 2.94 8.00
CA THR A 127 11.77 3.69 9.27
C THR A 127 12.82 3.16 10.23
N GLY A 128 13.26 1.90 10.14
CA GLY A 128 14.32 1.37 11.00
C GLY A 128 15.73 1.75 10.56
N THR A 129 15.90 2.49 9.46
CA THR A 129 17.22 2.97 9.05
C THR A 129 17.63 4.24 9.81
N LEU A 130 18.85 4.23 10.36
CA LEU A 130 19.50 5.43 10.89
C LEU A 130 20.17 6.26 9.78
N ASP A 131 20.44 5.64 8.63
CA ASP A 131 21.05 6.25 7.45
C ASP A 131 20.29 5.82 6.19
N VAL A 132 19.49 6.74 5.64
CA VAL A 132 18.71 6.50 4.41
C VAL A 132 19.60 6.29 3.17
N TRP A 133 20.87 6.71 3.22
CA TRP A 133 21.83 6.51 2.14
C TRP A 133 22.59 5.19 2.27
N ASN A 134 22.52 4.53 3.42
CA ASN A 134 23.15 3.24 3.68
C ASN A 134 22.27 2.37 4.60
N PRO A 135 21.09 1.94 4.13
CA PRO A 135 20.20 1.09 4.91
C PRO A 135 20.83 -0.26 5.23
N SER A 136 20.33 -0.92 6.27
CA SER A 136 20.75 -2.28 6.60
C SER A 136 20.42 -3.24 5.46
N ARG A 137 21.19 -4.33 5.34
CA ARG A 137 20.93 -5.37 4.33
C ARG A 137 19.52 -5.94 4.42
N GLU A 138 18.99 -6.10 5.63
CA GLU A 138 17.63 -6.58 5.88
C GLU A 138 16.57 -5.65 5.29
N ILE A 139 16.74 -4.33 5.47
CA ILE A 139 15.83 -3.33 4.89
C ILE A 139 15.88 -3.39 3.35
N VAL A 140 17.08 -3.48 2.77
CA VAL A 140 17.24 -3.61 1.32
C VAL A 140 16.54 -4.88 0.81
N GLU A 141 16.74 -6.02 1.47
CA GLU A 141 16.13 -7.30 1.06
C GLU A 141 14.59 -7.25 1.16
N ASN A 142 14.03 -6.57 2.16
CA ASN A 142 12.58 -6.38 2.29
C ASN A 142 12.01 -5.48 1.18
N CYS A 143 12.62 -4.33 0.91
CA CYS A 143 12.18 -3.43 -0.16
C CYS A 143 12.32 -4.09 -1.55
N GLU A 144 13.40 -4.83 -1.79
CA GLU A 144 13.58 -5.59 -3.02
C GLU A 144 12.52 -6.69 -3.18
N ALA A 145 12.09 -7.32 -2.08
CA ALA A 145 11.04 -8.32 -2.12
C ALA A 145 9.68 -7.70 -2.52
N GLU A 146 9.31 -6.57 -1.93
CA GLU A 146 8.10 -5.84 -2.34
C GLU A 146 8.14 -5.46 -3.83
N VAL A 147 9.23 -4.83 -4.30
CA VAL A 147 9.36 -4.42 -5.70
C VAL A 147 9.30 -5.62 -6.64
N ARG A 148 9.91 -6.74 -6.27
CA ARG A 148 9.88 -7.98 -7.06
C ARG A 148 8.46 -8.52 -7.21
N GLU A 149 7.71 -8.56 -6.12
CA GLU A 149 6.32 -8.99 -6.15
C GLU A 149 5.44 -8.03 -6.93
N ALA A 150 5.64 -6.72 -6.78
CA ALA A 150 4.92 -5.71 -7.55
C ALA A 150 5.17 -5.84 -9.07
N VAL A 151 6.42 -6.10 -9.47
CA VAL A 151 6.81 -6.37 -10.86
C VAL A 151 6.18 -7.67 -11.36
N ARG A 152 6.13 -8.73 -10.55
CA ARG A 152 5.56 -10.03 -10.92
C ARG A 152 4.05 -9.96 -11.15
N LEU A 153 3.33 -9.18 -10.36
CA LEU A 153 1.87 -9.12 -10.38
C LEU A 153 1.28 -8.19 -11.45
N ARG A 154 2.04 -7.23 -11.95
CA ARG A 154 1.56 -6.31 -12.97
C ARG A 154 1.75 -6.87 -14.37
N PHE A 155 0.82 -6.56 -15.27
CA PHE A 155 1.09 -6.69 -16.71
C PHE A 155 2.27 -5.80 -17.10
N ALA A 156 3.21 -6.31 -17.89
CA ALA A 156 4.44 -5.60 -18.28
C ALA A 156 4.23 -4.21 -18.93
N ALA A 157 3.04 -3.94 -19.47
CA ALA A 157 2.66 -2.66 -20.10
C ALA A 157 1.90 -1.70 -19.16
N ARG A 158 1.75 -2.01 -17.86
CA ARG A 158 0.93 -1.23 -16.93
C ARG A 158 1.75 -0.62 -15.79
N ARG A 159 1.14 0.35 -15.10
CA ARG A 159 1.82 1.32 -14.22
C ARG A 159 1.73 0.90 -12.75
N GLU A 160 2.77 1.27 -12.01
CA GLU A 160 2.81 1.22 -10.56
C GLU A 160 2.73 2.65 -10.02
N VAL A 161 1.91 2.87 -8.99
CA VAL A 161 1.72 4.19 -8.37
C VAL A 161 2.20 4.12 -6.94
N HIS A 162 3.29 4.83 -6.65
CA HIS A 162 3.83 4.94 -5.31
C HIS A 162 3.54 6.34 -4.75
N ILE A 163 2.95 6.38 -3.56
CA ILE A 163 2.57 7.61 -2.86
C ILE A 163 3.31 7.63 -1.53
N SER A 164 4.44 8.35 -1.49
CA SER A 164 5.24 8.56 -0.28
C SER A 164 5.26 10.02 0.16
N HIS A 165 5.94 10.27 1.27
CA HIS A 165 6.07 11.56 1.96
C HIS A 165 6.53 12.76 1.08
N ILE A 166 7.03 12.52 -0.15
CA ILE A 166 7.69 13.55 -0.99
C ILE A 166 6.98 13.88 -2.31
N ARG A 167 6.13 13.01 -2.90
CA ARG A 167 5.34 13.29 -4.11
C ARG A 167 4.61 12.02 -4.52
N ALA A 168 3.40 12.13 -5.08
CA ALA A 168 2.86 11.05 -5.88
C ALA A 168 3.72 10.91 -7.15
N THR A 169 4.45 9.81 -7.28
CA THR A 169 5.36 9.56 -8.41
C THR A 169 4.98 8.23 -9.03
N ALA A 170 4.56 8.24 -10.30
CA ALA A 170 4.33 7.01 -11.05
C ALA A 170 5.64 6.57 -11.72
N PHE A 171 6.04 5.32 -11.55
CA PHE A 171 7.18 4.75 -12.24
C PHE A 171 6.71 3.94 -13.46
N SER A 172 7.32 4.23 -14.62
CA SER A 172 7.18 3.45 -15.85
C SER A 172 8.51 2.72 -16.05
N THR A 173 8.57 1.41 -15.80
CA THR A 173 9.73 0.63 -16.22
C THR A 173 9.63 0.40 -17.73
N SER A 174 10.35 1.20 -18.52
CA SER A 174 10.66 0.82 -19.91
C SER A 174 11.63 -0.35 -19.87
N LEU A 175 11.20 -1.53 -20.29
CA LEU A 175 12.12 -2.63 -20.56
C LEU A 175 13.04 -2.21 -21.71
N SER A 176 14.34 -2.12 -21.42
CA SER A 176 15.37 -2.04 -22.44
C SER A 176 15.23 -3.24 -23.36
N HIS A 177 15.02 -2.97 -24.64
CA HIS A 177 15.12 -3.98 -25.69
C HIS A 177 16.55 -4.52 -25.70
N SER A 178 16.67 -5.81 -25.47
CA SER A 178 17.88 -6.56 -25.78
C SER A 178 18.09 -6.53 -27.30
N TYR A 179 19.24 -6.02 -27.73
CA TYR A 179 19.88 -6.39 -29.00
C TYR A 179 21.16 -7.15 -28.68
#